data_AF-A0A8J7QC75-F1
#
_entry.id   AF-A0A8J7QC75-F1
#
_cell.length_a   1.000
_cell.length_b   1.000
_cell.length_c   1.000
_cell.angle_alpha   90.00
_cell.angle_beta   90.00
_cell.angle_gamma   90.00
#
_symmetry.space_group_name_H-M   'P 1'
#
loop_
_entity.id
_entity.type
_entity.pdbx_description
1 polymer ?
#
loop_
_entity_poly.entity_id
_entity_poly.type
_entity_poly.pdbx_seq_one_letter_code
_entity_poly.pdbx_strand_id
1 'polypeptide(L)' 'MDREQRVVMVQNMMHAAGTEAKLDGWIQQLEAKVLHPEVSELIFYADPLLAAQAVVEQVLAYQPTRP' A
#
# COMPACT_ATOMS: atom_id res chain seq x y z
N MET A 1 3.90 -11.60 -6.16
CA MET A 1 2.66 -11.04 -5.60
C MET A 1 1.96 -10.30 -6.72
N ASP A 2 0.84 -10.86 -7.16
CA ASP A 2 0.03 -10.29 -8.22
C ASP A 2 -0.73 -9.04 -7.74
N ARG A 3 -1.43 -8.38 -8.66
CA ARG A 3 -2.17 -7.14 -8.40
C ARG A 3 -3.30 -7.36 -7.39
N GLU A 4 -4.07 -8.44 -7.51
CA GLU A 4 -5.22 -8.72 -6.65
C GLU A 4 -4.79 -8.97 -5.20
N GLN A 5 -3.71 -9.72 -5.00
CA GLN A 5 -3.09 -9.92 -3.69
C GLN A 5 -2.67 -8.60 -3.05
N ARG A 6 -2.19 -7.62 -3.83
CA ARG A 6 -1.84 -6.28 -3.31
C ARG A 6 -3.06 -5.52 -2.87
N VAL A 7 -4.14 -5.58 -3.66
CA VAL A 7 -5.40 -4.91 -3.34
C VAL A 7 -5.99 -5.47 -2.05
N VAL A 8 -6.06 -6.79 -1.92
CA VAL A 8 -6.57 -7.45 -0.70
C VAL A 8 -5.71 -7.10 0.52
N MET A 9 -4.39 -7.10 0.37
CA MET A 9 -3.49 -6.74 1.47
C MET A 9 -3.65 -5.28 1.90
N VAL A 10 -3.72 -4.34 0.95
CA VAL A 10 -3.96 -2.92 1.23
C VAL A 10 -5.32 -2.71 1.88
N GLN A 11 -6.36 -3.39 1.40
CA GLN A 11 -7.70 -3.30 1.99
C GLN A 11 -7.71 -3.81 3.43
N ASN A 12 -7.01 -4.91 3.73
CA ASN A 12 -6.89 -5.42 5.08
C ASN A 12 -6.14 -4.44 6.00
N MET A 13 -5.13 -3.73 5.49
CA MET A 13 -4.43 -2.69 6.26
C MET A 13 -5.33 -1.50 6.55
N MET A 14 -6.08 -1.01 5.56
CA MET A 14 -7.05 0.10 5.72
C MET A 14 -8.14 -0.21 6.75
N HIS A 15 -8.56 -1.47 6.84
CA HIS A 15 -9.58 -1.92 7.81
C HIS A 15 -9.00 -2.38 9.16
N ALA A 16 -7.68 -2.23 9.38
CA ALA A 16 -6.98 -2.77 10.55
C ALA A 16 -7.31 -4.26 10.82
N ALA A 17 -7.42 -5.06 9.75
CA ALA A 17 -7.84 -6.46 9.82
C ALA A 17 -6.71 -7.38 10.33
N GLY A 18 -6.49 -7.38 11.64
CA GLY A 18 -5.50 -8.23 12.30
C GLY A 18 -5.01 -7.66 13.62
N THR A 19 -3.93 -8.26 14.12
CA THR A 19 -3.15 -7.68 15.22
C THR A 19 -2.20 -6.61 14.69
N GLU A 20 -1.77 -5.69 15.55
CA GLU A 20 -0.76 -4.67 15.24
C GLU A 20 0.49 -5.28 14.59
N ALA A 21 1.08 -6.31 15.20
CA ALA A 21 2.25 -7.01 14.63
C ALA A 21 2.01 -7.59 13.22
N LYS A 22 0.77 -8.00 12.91
CA LYS A 22 0.42 -8.50 11.58
C LYS A 22 0.29 -7.36 10.57
N LEU A 23 -0.30 -6.24 10.99
CA LEU A 23 -0.42 -5.03 10.19
C LEU A 23 0.96 -4.45 9.87
N ASP A 24 1.84 -4.33 10.87
CA ASP A 24 3.23 -3.90 10.71
C ASP A 24 3.98 -4.80 9.72
N GLY A 25 3.81 -6.12 9.86
CA GLY A 25 4.41 -7.08 8.94
C GLY A 25 3.92 -6.95 7.51
N TRP A 26 2.67 -6.51 7.28
CA TRP A 26 2.16 -6.23 5.95
C TRP A 26 2.66 -4.90 5.39
N ILE A 27 2.76 -3.86 6.22
CA ILE A 27 3.30 -2.55 5.84
C ILE A 27 4.75 -2.73 5.36
N GLN A 28 5.60 -3.34 6.17
CA GLN A 28 7.01 -3.60 5.82
C GLN A 28 7.14 -4.43 4.54
N GLN A 29 6.29 -5.45 4.37
CA GLN A 29 6.30 -6.26 3.16
C GLN A 29 5.86 -5.49 1.91
N LEU A 30 4.91 -4.56 2.04
CA LEU A 30 4.47 -3.73 0.94
C LEU A 30 5.57 -2.75 0.54
N GLU A 31 6.10 -1.99 1.51
CA GLU A 31 7.18 -1.02 1.32
C GLU A 31 8.41 -1.65 0.66
N ALA A 32 8.81 -2.85 1.10
CA ALA A 32 9.95 -3.56 0.50
C ALA A 32 9.72 -4.04 -0.96
N LYS A 33 8.47 -4.08 -1.42
CA LYS A 33 8.10 -4.65 -2.74
C LYS A 33 7.66 -3.59 -3.75
N VAL A 34 7.54 -2.33 -3.34
CA VAL A 34 7.04 -1.25 -4.19
C VAL A 34 8.10 -0.17 -4.35
N LEU A 35 8.08 0.51 -5.49
CA LEU A 35 9.01 1.61 -5.75
C LEU A 35 8.55 2.94 -5.13
N HIS A 36 7.26 3.04 -4.82
CA HIS A 36 6.67 4.25 -4.27
C HIS A 36 7.20 4.50 -2.85
N PRO A 37 7.93 5.60 -2.59
CA PRO A 37 8.65 5.81 -1.33
C PRO A 37 7.71 6.02 -0.14
N GLU A 38 6.50 6.52 -0.40
CA GLU A 38 5.52 6.89 0.62
C GLU A 38 4.21 6.10 0.46
N VAL A 39 4.29 4.80 0.18
CA VAL A 39 3.09 3.97 -0.02
C VAL A 39 2.18 3.95 1.22
N SER A 40 2.75 4.01 2.42
CA SER A 40 2.00 4.05 3.68
C SER A 40 1.21 5.35 3.83
N GLU A 41 1.72 6.48 3.33
CA GLU A 41 0.98 7.76 3.29
C GLU A 41 -0.28 7.65 2.42
N LEU A 42 -0.17 7.00 1.25
CA LEU A 42 -1.33 6.76 0.38
C LEU A 42 -2.41 5.88 1.03
N ILE A 43 -2.02 5.02 1.98
CA ILE A 43 -2.94 4.09 2.65
C ILE A 43 -3.65 4.77 3.82
N PHE A 44 -2.90 5.50 4.65
CA PHE A 44 -3.41 5.96 5.95
C PHE A 44 -3.75 7.45 5.98
N TYR A 45 -3.14 8.26 5.12
CA TYR A 45 -3.19 9.73 5.21
C TYR A 45 -3.61 10.41 3.91
N ALA A 46 -4.06 9.66 2.90
CA ALA A 46 -4.55 10.25 1.66
C ALA A 46 -5.77 11.17 1.90
N ASP A 47 -5.75 12.33 1.25
CA ASP A 47 -6.88 13.27 1.24
C ASP A 47 -7.20 13.68 -0.22
N PRO A 48 -8.36 13.26 -0.78
CA PRO A 48 -9.38 12.42 -0.15
C PRO A 48 -8.89 10.98 0.06
N LEU A 49 -9.56 10.25 0.98
CA LEU A 49 -9.28 8.83 1.21
C LEU A 49 -9.38 8.03 -0.09
N LEU A 50 -8.38 7.19 -0.35
CA LEU A 50 -8.32 6.34 -1.53
C LEU A 50 -8.91 4.97 -1.25
N ALA A 51 -9.56 4.39 -2.25
CA ALA A 51 -9.84 2.95 -2.24
C ALA A 51 -8.54 2.15 -2.41
N ALA A 52 -8.46 0.96 -1.83
CA ALA A 52 -7.30 0.07 -1.93
C ALA A 52 -6.84 -0.17 -3.39
N GLN A 53 -7.79 -0.29 -4.32
CA GLN A 53 -7.52 -0.40 -5.75
C GLN A 53 -6.73 0.81 -6.29
N ALA A 54 -7.16 2.02 -5.95
CA ALA A 54 -6.54 3.26 -6.41
C ALA A 54 -5.13 3.42 -5.84
N VAL A 55 -4.91 3.04 -4.58
CA VAL A 55 -3.56 3.00 -3.98
C VAL A 55 -2.65 2.07 -4.79
N VAL A 56 -3.10 0.84 -5.07
CA VAL A 56 -2.29 -0.12 -5.84
C VAL A 56 -2.00 0.41 -7.25
N GLU A 57 -2.95 1.07 -7.89
CA GLU A 57 -2.74 1.68 -9.21
C GLU A 57 -1.69 2.79 -9.18
N GLN A 58 -1.75 3.70 -8.21
CA GLN A 58 -0.74 4.77 -8.06
C GLN A 58 0.64 4.19 -7.80
N VAL A 59 0.72 3.18 -6.93
CA VAL A 59 1.98 2.50 -6.60
C VAL A 59 2.59 1.81 -7.81
N LEU A 60 1.77 1.18 -8.66
CA LEU A 60 2.23 0.52 -9.89
C LEU A 60 2.59 1.52 -10.99
N ALA A 61 1.90 2.66 -11.05
CA ALA A 61 2.17 3.74 -12.00
C ALA A 61 3.39 4.58 -11.60
N TYR A 62 3.83 4.50 -10.34
CA TYR A 62 4.97 5.27 -9.85
C TYR A 62 6.25 4.89 -10.59
N GLN A 63 6.81 5.87 -11.29
CA GLN A 63 8.13 5.79 -11.88
C GLN A 63 9.05 6.73 -11.11
N PRO A 64 10.08 6.20 -10.43
CA PRO A 64 11.10 7.06 -9.84
C PRO A 64 11.68 7.93 -10.95
N THR A 65 11.58 9.26 -10.82
CA THR A 65 12.36 10.15 -11.68
C THR A 65 13.82 9.85 -11.41
N ARG A 66 14.53 9.34 -12.41
CA ARG A 66 15.97 9.07 -12.30
C ARG A 66 16.69 10.37 -11.90
N PRO A 67 17.68 10.34 -11.00
CA PRO A 67 18.54 11.50 -10.77
C PRO A 67 19.24 11.93 -12.07
#